data_AF-A0A099UTN1-F1
#
_entry.id   AF-A0A099UTN1-F1
#
_cell.length_a   1.000
_cell.length_b   1.000
_cell.length_c   1.000
_cell.angle_alpha   90.00
_cell.angle_beta   90.00
_cell.angle_gamma   90.00
#
_symmetry.space_group_name_H-M   'P 1'
#
loop_
_entity.id
_entity.type
_entity.pdbx_description
1 polymer ?
#
loop_
_entity_poly.entity_id
_entity_poly.type
_entity_poly.pdbx_seq_one_letter_code
_entity_poly.pdbx_strand_id
1 'polypeptide(L)'
;MNMGFTLEGELEGRKLSLTCTGVIRDYESFKAFKADLFDIVGVSEIEHLKEKAFDELEVKFADSHPLPDCLVGFFLKLSERDKIAVSLMTNENKMLSFFISLFLDEKLNVRLYL
;
A
#
# COMPACT_ATOMS: atom_id res chain seq x y z
N MET A 1 -11.78 -13.47 10.44
CA MET A 1 -12.02 -12.33 11.36
C MET A 1 -12.05 -11.08 10.52
N ASN A 2 -13.00 -10.17 10.73
CA ASN A 2 -12.99 -8.88 10.03
C ASN A 2 -11.85 -8.04 10.63
N MET A 3 -10.80 -7.77 9.85
CA MET A 3 -9.59 -7.06 10.30
C MET A 3 -9.78 -5.53 10.34
N GLY A 4 -10.99 -5.03 10.04
CA GLY A 4 -11.32 -3.61 10.02
C GLY A 4 -11.03 -2.90 8.71
N PHE A 5 -10.50 -3.63 7.71
CA PHE A 5 -10.30 -3.17 6.35
C PHE A 5 -10.65 -4.28 5.35
N THR A 6 -10.84 -3.90 4.09
CA THR A 6 -10.89 -4.79 2.93
C THR A 6 -9.82 -4.36 1.92
N LEU A 7 -9.28 -5.32 1.18
CA LEU A 7 -8.32 -5.08 0.10
C LEU A 7 -8.80 -5.80 -1.15
N GLU A 8 -8.94 -5.03 -2.23
CA GLU A 8 -9.29 -5.52 -3.55
C GLU A 8 -8.27 -4.99 -4.55
N GLY A 9 -8.06 -5.69 -5.65
CA GLY A 9 -7.11 -5.21 -6.66
C GLY A 9 -6.86 -6.19 -7.77
N GLU A 10 -6.00 -5.76 -8.69
CA GLU A 10 -5.64 -6.52 -9.88
C GLU A 10 -4.21 -6.21 -10.31
N LEU A 11 -3.59 -7.21 -10.94
CA LEU A 11 -2.29 -7.08 -11.59
C LEU A 11 -2.50 -7.01 -13.11
N GLU A 12 -2.23 -5.85 -13.70
CA GLU A 12 -2.22 -5.66 -15.14
C GLU A 12 -0.77 -5.51 -15.64
N GLY A 13 -0.25 -6.57 -16.26
CA GLY A 13 1.14 -6.62 -16.69
C GLY A 13 2.11 -6.51 -15.50
N ARG A 14 2.75 -5.35 -15.34
CA ARG A 14 3.73 -5.07 -14.26
C ARG A 14 3.24 -4.04 -13.25
N LYS A 15 1.96 -3.65 -13.33
CA LYS A 15 1.33 -2.67 -12.44
C LYS A 15 0.31 -3.36 -11.55
N LEU A 16 0.53 -3.27 -10.24
CA LEU A 16 -0.43 -3.71 -9.23
C LEU A 16 -1.27 -2.52 -8.77
N SER A 17 -2.58 -2.60 -8.97
CA SER A 17 -3.54 -1.57 -8.55
C SER A 17 -4.43 -2.12 -7.44
N LEU A 18 -4.42 -1.45 -6.28
CA LEU A 18 -5.14 -1.88 -5.08
C LEU A 18 -6.12 -0.80 -4.61
N THR A 19 -7.27 -1.21 -4.11
CA THR A 19 -8.18 -0.39 -3.30
C THR A 19 -8.27 -0.98 -1.91
N CYS A 20 -7.83 -0.21 -0.92
CA CYS A 20 -7.97 -0.53 0.49
C CYS A 20 -9.08 0.32 1.10
N THR A 21 -10.10 -0.31 1.68
CA THR A 21 -11.20 0.39 2.35
C THR A 21 -11.19 0.07 3.83
N GLY A 22 -11.29 1.08 4.70
CA GLY A 22 -11.22 0.91 6.14
C GLY A 22 -9.80 0.94 6.70
N VAL A 23 -9.69 0.85 8.01
CA VAL A 23 -8.47 1.23 8.75
C VAL A 23 -7.61 0.00 9.08
N ILE A 24 -6.34 0.06 8.68
CA ILE A 24 -5.30 -0.88 9.10
C ILE A 24 -4.74 -0.37 10.44
N ARG A 25 -5.09 -0.99 11.57
CA ARG A 25 -4.90 -0.38 12.90
C ARG A 25 -3.60 -0.74 13.59
N ASP A 26 -3.07 -1.91 13.29
CA ASP A 26 -2.03 -2.54 14.09
C ASP A 26 -1.16 -3.47 13.24
N TYR A 27 -0.20 -4.13 13.90
CA TYR A 27 0.71 -5.04 13.24
C TYR A 27 0.01 -6.28 12.65
N GLU A 28 -1.06 -6.77 13.26
CA GLU A 28 -1.79 -7.94 12.78
C GLU A 28 -2.58 -7.63 11.50
N SER A 29 -3.28 -6.50 11.48
CA SER A 29 -3.94 -5.98 10.28
C SER A 29 -2.95 -5.61 9.17
N PHE A 30 -1.76 -5.11 9.51
CA PHE A 30 -0.68 -4.94 8.52
C PHE A 30 -0.21 -6.28 7.91
N LYS A 31 -0.04 -7.33 8.71
CA LYS A 31 0.32 -8.66 8.19
C LYS A 31 -0.76 -9.20 7.26
N ALA A 32 -2.04 -9.01 7.61
CA ALA A 32 -3.17 -9.36 6.74
C ALA A 32 -3.12 -8.58 5.43
N PHE A 33 -2.89 -7.26 5.48
CA PHE A 33 -2.76 -6.44 4.26
C PHE A 33 -1.67 -6.96 3.32
N LYS A 34 -0.50 -7.33 3.86
CA LYS A 34 0.57 -7.91 3.04
C LYS A 34 0.19 -9.26 2.45
N ALA A 35 -0.46 -10.13 3.22
CA ALA A 35 -0.90 -11.43 2.74
C ALA A 35 -1.90 -11.26 1.59
N ASP A 36 -2.93 -10.44 1.80
CA ASP A 36 -3.96 -10.14 0.79
C ASP A 36 -3.33 -9.53 -0.48
N LEU A 37 -2.34 -8.63 -0.33
CA LEU A 37 -1.62 -8.05 -1.47
C LEU A 37 -0.95 -9.13 -2.32
N PHE A 38 -0.22 -10.05 -1.69
CA PHE A 38 0.49 -11.12 -2.40
C PHE A 38 -0.46 -12.19 -2.96
N ASP A 39 -1.58 -12.44 -2.28
CA ASP A 39 -2.65 -13.29 -2.79
C ASP A 39 -3.27 -12.70 -4.06
N ILE A 40 -3.50 -11.39 -4.13
CA ILE A 40 -3.99 -10.69 -5.33
C ILE A 40 -2.99 -10.81 -6.50
N VAL A 41 -1.69 -10.71 -6.21
CA VAL A 41 -0.63 -10.86 -7.21
C VAL A 41 -0.51 -12.31 -7.69
N GLY A 42 -0.96 -13.28 -6.89
CA GLY A 42 -0.87 -14.70 -7.19
C GLY A 42 0.55 -15.27 -7.02
N VAL A 43 1.39 -14.63 -6.21
CA VAL A 43 2.76 -15.08 -5.91
C VAL A 43 3.06 -14.93 -4.43
N SER A 44 3.96 -15.74 -3.90
CA SER A 44 4.47 -15.56 -2.55
C SER A 44 5.42 -14.35 -2.43
N GLU A 45 5.54 -13.79 -1.22
CA GLU A 45 6.53 -12.74 -0.91
C GLU A 45 7.96 -13.18 -1.29
N ILE A 46 8.29 -14.47 -1.12
CA ILE A 46 9.62 -15.03 -1.44
C ILE A 46 9.85 -15.06 -2.96
N GLU A 47 8.85 -15.43 -3.75
CA GLU A 47 8.95 -15.43 -5.22
C GLU A 47 9.14 -14.02 -5.74
N HIS A 48 8.34 -13.07 -5.24
CA HIS A 48 8.48 -11.66 -5.58
C HIS A 48 9.89 -11.11 -5.27
N LEU A 49 10.53 -11.54 -4.17
CA LEU A 49 11.89 -11.12 -3.84
C LEU A 49 12.97 -11.65 -4.80
N LYS A 50 12.74 -12.81 -5.41
CA LYS A 50 13.67 -13.40 -6.39
C LYS A 50 13.47 -12.79 -7.77
N GLU A 51 12.21 -12.67 -8.15
CA GLU A 51 11.76 -12.12 -9.42
C GLU A 51 10.52 -11.28 -9.12
N LYS A 52 10.69 -9.95 -9.16
CA LYS A 52 9.57 -9.03 -8.88
C LYS A 52 8.40 -9.39 -9.76
N ALA A 53 7.21 -9.46 -9.20
CA ALA A 53 5.98 -9.68 -9.97
C ALA A 53 5.41 -8.38 -10.57
N PHE A 54 5.71 -7.24 -9.96
CA PHE A 54 5.30 -5.91 -10.40
C PHE A 54 6.45 -4.92 -10.16
N ASP A 55 6.50 -3.88 -10.98
CA ASP A 55 7.45 -2.76 -10.87
C ASP A 55 6.74 -1.46 -10.44
N GLU A 56 5.41 -1.44 -10.52
CA GLU A 56 4.57 -0.32 -10.11
C GLU A 56 3.51 -0.79 -9.13
N LEU A 57 3.34 -0.05 -8.04
CA LEU A 57 2.30 -0.25 -7.03
C LEU A 57 1.47 1.02 -6.89
N GLU A 58 0.19 0.91 -7.15
CA GLU A 58 -0.80 1.95 -6.90
C GLU A 58 -1.75 1.49 -5.80
N VAL A 59 -1.88 2.27 -4.72
CA VAL A 59 -2.79 1.95 -3.61
C VAL A 59 -3.75 3.11 -3.38
N LYS A 60 -5.04 2.85 -3.53
CA LYS A 60 -6.11 3.78 -3.21
C LYS A 60 -6.67 3.47 -1.83
N PHE A 61 -6.48 4.38 -0.88
CA PHE A 61 -6.99 4.32 0.48
C PHE A 61 -8.32 5.06 0.61
N ALA A 62 -9.38 4.34 0.95
CA ALA A 62 -10.71 4.85 1.24
C ALA A 62 -11.03 4.70 2.73
N ASP A 63 -11.14 5.82 3.45
CA ASP A 63 -11.48 5.84 4.88
C ASP A 63 -10.53 4.96 5.73
N SER A 64 -9.23 5.10 5.46
CA SER A 64 -8.17 4.23 6.00
C SER A 64 -7.25 4.90 7.01
N HIS A 65 -7.44 6.18 7.32
CA HIS A 65 -6.65 6.87 8.33
C HIS A 65 -7.12 6.51 9.76
N PRO A 66 -6.19 6.34 10.73
CA PRO A 66 -4.73 6.42 10.61
C PRO A 66 -4.09 5.15 10.02
N LEU A 67 -2.90 5.31 9.43
CA LEU A 67 -2.06 4.18 8.99
C LEU A 67 -1.05 3.83 10.09
N PRO A 68 -0.67 2.55 10.25
CA PRO A 68 0.34 2.16 11.22
C PRO A 68 1.74 2.36 10.62
N ASP A 69 2.72 2.70 11.46
CA ASP A 69 4.10 3.01 11.02
C ASP A 69 4.74 1.87 10.21
N CYS A 70 4.41 0.62 10.53
CA CYS A 70 4.90 -0.55 9.80
C CYS A 70 4.45 -0.57 8.32
N LEU A 71 3.25 -0.08 8.03
CA LEU A 71 2.73 0.01 6.66
C LEU A 71 3.45 1.13 5.89
N VAL A 72 3.70 2.28 6.54
CA VAL A 72 4.49 3.37 5.95
C VAL A 72 5.91 2.88 5.65
N GLY A 73 6.55 2.19 6.61
CA GLY A 73 7.87 1.58 6.43
C GLY A 73 7.90 0.52 5.32
N PHE A 74 6.81 -0.22 5.14
CA PHE A 74 6.68 -1.17 4.04
C PHE A 74 6.69 -0.48 2.68
N PHE A 75 5.89 0.58 2.47
CA PHE A 75 5.89 1.34 1.22
C PHE A 75 7.26 1.97 0.94
N LEU A 76 7.94 2.48 1.97
CA LEU A 76 9.30 2.98 1.83
C LEU A 76 10.28 1.88 1.43
N LYS A 77 10.18 0.68 2.00
CA LYS A 77 11.02 -0.46 1.60
C LYS A 77 10.78 -0.83 0.13
N LEU A 78 9.53 -0.90 -0.33
CA LEU A 78 9.21 -1.19 -1.73
C LEU A 78 9.81 -0.13 -2.67
N SER A 79 9.64 1.15 -2.33
CA SER A 79 10.17 2.25 -3.14
C SER A 79 11.71 2.30 -3.15
N GLU A 80 12.33 2.32 -1.96
CA GLU A 80 13.75 2.60 -1.84
C GLU A 80 14.64 1.39 -2.06
N ARG A 81 14.28 0.25 -1.48
CA ARG A 81 15.10 -0.97 -1.53
C ARG A 81 14.74 -1.80 -2.75
N ASP A 82 13.45 -2.00 -2.99
CA ASP A 82 13.01 -2.86 -4.08
C ASP A 82 12.85 -2.10 -5.38
N LYS A 83 13.00 -0.76 -5.42
CA LYS A 83 12.89 0.04 -6.65
C LYS A 83 11.56 -0.18 -7.37
N ILE A 84 10.47 -0.22 -6.60
CA ILE A 84 9.10 -0.27 -7.10
C ILE A 84 8.54 1.15 -7.09
N ALA A 85 7.96 1.62 -8.19
CA ALA A 85 7.30 2.92 -8.20
C ALA A 85 6.00 2.84 -7.39
N VAL A 86 5.96 3.51 -6.24
CA VAL A 86 4.79 3.52 -5.36
C VAL A 86 4.00 4.82 -5.56
N SER A 87 2.69 4.71 -5.75
CA SER A 87 1.76 5.85 -5.74
C SER A 87 0.61 5.57 -4.78
N LEU A 88 0.42 6.46 -3.81
CA LEU A 88 -0.67 6.35 -2.84
C LEU A 88 -1.74 7.40 -3.15
N MET A 89 -2.99 6.97 -3.18
CA MET A 89 -4.14 7.86 -3.35
C MET A 89 -5.03 7.77 -2.13
N THR A 90 -5.62 8.88 -1.69
CA THR A 90 -6.54 8.88 -0.54
C THR A 90 -7.72 9.84 -0.74
N ASN A 91 -8.88 9.52 -0.14
CA ASN A 91 -10.00 10.47 -0.02
C ASN A 91 -9.91 11.36 1.24
N GLU A 92 -8.92 11.12 2.12
CA GLU A 92 -8.82 11.79 3.40
C GLU A 92 -7.70 12.84 3.42
N ASN A 93 -8.07 14.12 3.56
CA ASN A 93 -7.12 15.21 3.76
C ASN A 93 -6.16 14.96 4.94
N LYS A 94 -6.63 14.29 6.00
CA LYS A 94 -5.79 13.95 7.16
C LYS A 94 -4.65 12.99 6.79
N MET A 95 -4.91 12.03 5.90
CA MET A 95 -3.89 11.09 5.44
C MET A 95 -2.87 11.80 4.54
N LEU A 96 -3.31 12.65 3.61
CA LEU A 96 -2.38 13.45 2.79
C LEU A 96 -1.48 14.33 3.69
N SER A 97 -2.08 15.09 4.61
CA SER A 97 -1.33 15.93 5.55
C SER A 97 -0.34 15.15 6.42
N PHE A 98 -0.67 13.90 6.76
CA PHE A 98 0.24 13.01 7.47
C PHE A 98 1.49 12.66 6.65
N PHE A 99 1.35 12.35 5.35
CA PHE A 99 2.52 12.08 4.51
C PHE A 99 3.35 13.34 4.23
N ILE A 100 2.70 14.49 4.07
CA ILE A 100 3.39 15.78 3.91
C ILE A 100 4.22 16.12 5.15
N SER A 101 3.67 15.91 6.36
CA SER A 101 4.40 16.22 7.60
C SER A 101 5.63 15.32 7.83
N LEU A 102 5.64 14.15 7.20
CA LEU A 102 6.78 13.23 7.18
C LEU A 102 7.74 13.47 6.00
N PHE A 103 7.44 14.41 5.11
CA PHE A 103 8.17 14.66 3.85
C PHE A 103 8.24 13.41 2.95
N LEU A 104 7.16 12.63 2.94
CA LEU A 104 7.05 11.38 2.17
C LEU A 104 6.08 11.47 1.00
N ASP A 105 5.34 12.58 0.89
CA ASP A 105 4.32 12.80 -0.13
C ASP A 105 4.89 12.75 -1.55
N GLU A 106 6.00 13.44 -1.83
CA GLU A 106 6.65 13.38 -3.14
C GLU A 106 7.23 11.98 -3.42
N LYS A 107 7.87 11.37 -2.41
CA LYS A 107 8.55 10.08 -2.53
C LYS A 107 7.60 8.92 -2.82
N LEU A 108 6.43 8.94 -2.21
CA LEU A 108 5.38 7.91 -2.37
C LEU A 108 4.26 8.38 -3.30
N ASN A 109 4.48 9.48 -4.04
CA ASN A 109 3.53 10.09 -4.97
C ASN A 109 2.11 10.10 -4.40
N VAL A 110 1.98 10.72 -3.22
CA VAL A 110 0.75 10.74 -2.43
C VAL A 110 -0.16 11.85 -2.93
N ARG A 111 -1.40 11.50 -3.30
CA ARG A 111 -2.37 12.47 -3.84
C ARG A 111 -3.80 12.22 -3.36
N LEU A 112 -4.60 13.28 -3.36
CA LEU A 112 -6.04 13.15 -3.15
C LEU A 112 -6.70 12.61 -4.41
N TYR A 113 -7.73 11.77 -4.25
CA TYR A 113 -8.71 11.51 -5.29
C TYR A 113 -10.07 12.08 -4.85
N LEU A 114 -10.76 12.69 -5.81
CA LEU A 114 -12.11 13.24 -5.64
C LEU A 114 -13.15 12.21 -6.07
#